data_AF-A0A660NFI5-F1
#
_entry.id   AF-A0A660NFI5-F1
#
_cell.length_a   1.000
_cell.length_b   1.000
_cell.length_c   1.000
_cell.angle_alpha   90.00
_cell.angle_beta   90.00
_cell.angle_gamma   90.00
#
_symmetry.space_group_name_H-M   'P 1'
#
loop_
_entity.id
_entity.type
_entity.pdbx_description
1 polymer ?
#
loop_
_entity_poly.entity_id
_entity_poly.type
_entity_poly.pdbx_seq_one_letter_code
_entity_poly.pdbx_strand_id
1 'polypeptide(L)' 'NLYDLPPEEDAKIPTVCHSLDQALEHLDRDREFLTRGGVFSNDMIDAFIQLKMEEVTRLRMVPHPVEFDMYYSC' A
#
# COMPACT_ATOMS: atom_id res chain seq x y z
N ASN A 1 -10.47 -21.25 9.33
CA ASN A 1 -9.22 -20.50 9.53
C ASN A 1 -9.02 -19.68 8.26
N LEU A 2 -8.87 -18.36 8.34
CA LEU A 2 -8.87 -17.49 7.14
C LEU A 2 -7.66 -17.75 6.22
N TYR A 3 -6.60 -18.39 6.73
CA TYR A 3 -5.36 -18.66 6.01
C TYR A 3 -5.32 -20.02 5.26
N ASP A 4 -6.37 -20.84 5.42
CA ASP A 4 -6.44 -22.22 4.88
C ASP A 4 -7.49 -22.34 3.76
N LEU A 5 -8.04 -21.23 3.26
CA LEU A 5 -9.04 -21.26 2.19
C LEU A 5 -8.40 -21.52 0.82
N PRO A 6 -9.09 -22.25 -0.07
CA PRO A 6 -8.64 -22.40 -1.45
C PRO A 6 -8.61 -21.04 -2.15
N PRO A 7 -7.64 -20.79 -3.05
CA PRO A 7 -7.41 -19.48 -3.67
C PRO A 7 -8.61 -18.94 -4.46
N GLU A 8 -9.50 -19.82 -4.93
CA GLU A 8 -10.75 -19.44 -5.62
C GLU A 8 -11.82 -18.84 -4.70
N GLU A 9 -11.81 -19.20 -3.42
CA GLU A 9 -12.73 -18.66 -2.40
C GLU A 9 -12.16 -17.40 -1.76
N ASP A 10 -10.85 -17.35 -1.52
CA ASP A 10 -10.15 -16.16 -1.02
C ASP A 10 -10.22 -14.99 -2.01
N ALA A 11 -10.17 -15.26 -3.33
CA ALA A 11 -10.30 -14.22 -4.36
C ALA A 11 -11.65 -13.48 -4.33
N LYS A 12 -12.68 -14.06 -3.70
CA LYS A 12 -14.02 -13.44 -3.58
C LYS A 12 -14.15 -12.58 -2.33
N ILE A 13 -13.17 -12.62 -1.43
CA ILE A 13 -13.18 -11.86 -0.19
C ILE A 13 -12.37 -10.57 -0.41
N PRO A 14 -12.92 -9.39 -0.07
CA PRO A 14 -12.15 -8.16 -0.12
C PRO A 14 -10.99 -8.22 0.89
N THR A 15 -9.77 -8.26 0.38
CA THR A 15 -8.54 -8.28 1.18
C THR A 15 -8.00 -6.87 1.41
N VAL A 16 -7.14 -6.72 2.42
CA VAL A 16 -6.39 -5.48 2.64
C VAL A 16 -5.45 -5.20 1.45
N CYS A 17 -5.05 -3.93 1.29
CA CYS A 17 -4.07 -3.54 0.28
C CYS A 17 -2.77 -4.32 0.47
N HIS A 18 -2.21 -4.84 -0.62
CA HIS A 18 -0.99 -5.66 -0.59
C HIS A 18 0.28 -4.82 -0.49
N SER A 19 0.18 -3.50 -0.68
CA SER A 19 1.30 -2.57 -0.70
C SER A 19 0.90 -1.19 -0.20
N LEU A 20 1.90 -0.44 0.24
CA LEU A 20 1.69 0.92 0.73
C LEU A 20 1.26 1.86 -0.40
N ASP A 21 1.78 1.72 -1.62
CA ASP A 21 1.35 2.52 -2.76
C ASP A 21 -0.11 2.27 -3.13
N GLN A 22 -0.55 1.01 -3.13
CA GLN A 22 -1.96 0.68 -3.38
C GLN A 22 -2.86 1.30 -2.29
N ALA A 23 -2.43 1.26 -1.03
CA ALA A 23 -3.17 1.89 0.07
C ALA A 23 -3.26 3.41 -0.09
N LEU A 24 -2.17 4.07 -0.50
CA LEU A 24 -2.15 5.52 -0.75
C LEU A 24 -3.04 5.90 -1.94
N GLU A 25 -3.08 5.10 -3.00
CA GLU A 25 -3.96 5.33 -4.15
C GLU A 25 -5.44 5.18 -3.78
N HIS A 26 -5.79 4.16 -2.99
CA HIS A 26 -7.16 4.00 -2.50
C HIS A 26 -7.56 5.10 -1.52
N LEU A 27 -6.63 5.55 -0.67
CA LEU A 27 -6.83 6.70 0.21
C LEU A 27 -7.12 7.98 -0.59
N ASP A 28 -6.38 8.21 -1.68
CA ASP A 28 -6.53 9.36 -2.55
C ASP A 28 -7.91 9.38 -3.25
N ARG A 29 -8.38 8.19 -3.66
CA ARG A 29 -9.68 7.98 -4.33
C ARG A 29 -10.88 8.07 -3.39
N ASP A 30 -10.75 7.63 -2.13
CA ASP A 30 -11.82 7.64 -1.13
C ASP A 30 -11.42 8.48 0.10
N ARG A 31 -11.13 9.76 -0.09
CA ARG A 31 -10.79 10.68 1.00
C ARG A 31 -11.99 11.38 1.63
N GLU A 32 -13.17 11.25 1.03
CA GLU A 32 -14.37 11.98 1.44
C GLU A 32 -14.83 11.62 2.85
N PHE A 33 -14.59 10.38 3.30
CA PHE A 33 -14.96 9.98 4.66
C PHE A 33 -14.11 10.70 5.72
N LEU A 34 -12.88 11.12 5.38
CA LEU A 34 -11.96 11.84 6.27
C LEU A 34 -12.20 13.35 6.27
N THR A 35 -12.61 13.90 5.12
CA THR A 35 -12.86 15.34 4.98
C THR A 35 -14.25 15.74 5.48
N ARG A 36 -15.19 14.79 5.58
CA ARG A 36 -16.52 15.01 6.18
C ARG A 36 -16.39 15.45 7.64
N GLY A 37 -16.77 16.70 7.90
CA GLY A 37 -16.69 17.32 9.24
C GLY A 37 -15.44 18.16 9.46
N GLY A 38 -14.59 18.35 8.43
CA GLY A 38 -13.41 19.22 8.52
C GLY A 38 -12.32 18.69 9.45
N VAL A 39 -12.33 17.39 9.76
CA VAL A 39 -11.33 16.74 10.62
C VAL A 39 -9.98 16.69 9.92
N PHE A 40 -9.98 16.38 8.62
CA PHE A 40 -8.81 16.42 7.75
C PHE A 40 -9.04 17.40 6.60
N SER A 41 -8.04 18.23 6.31
CA SER A 41 -8.02 19.06 5.11
C SER A 41 -7.41 18.29 3.93
N ASN A 42 -7.81 18.64 2.70
CA ASN A 42 -7.23 18.04 1.50
C ASN A 42 -5.71 18.26 1.46
N ASP A 43 -5.24 19.47 1.77
CA ASP A 43 -3.81 19.80 1.79
C ASP A 43 -3.00 18.90 2.75
N MET A 44 -3.57 18.53 3.91
CA MET A 44 -2.91 17.63 4.86
C MET A 44 -2.80 16.22 4.29
N ILE A 45 -3.85 15.73 3.63
CA ILE A 45 -3.89 14.40 3.02
C ILE A 45 -2.90 14.34 1.85
N ASP A 46 -2.86 15.36 0.99
CA ASP A 46 -1.94 15.42 -0.14
C ASP A 46 -0.47 15.46 0.33
N ALA A 47 -0.17 16.26 1.35
CA ALA A 47 1.18 16.31 1.94
C ALA A 47 1.58 14.97 2.58
N PHE A 48 0.63 14.27 3.22
CA PHE A 48 0.86 12.96 3.80
C PHE A 48 1.15 11.90 2.72
N ILE A 49 0.36 11.88 1.65
CA ILE A 49 0.56 10.97 0.52
C ILE A 49 1.93 11.20 -0.10
N GLN A 50 2.31 12.46 -0.34
CA GLN A 50 3.63 12.78 -0.89
C GLN A 50 4.77 12.27 -0.01
N LEU A 51 4.73 12.53 1.29
CA LEU A 51 5.76 12.09 2.23
C LEU A 51 5.89 10.56 2.25
N LYS A 52 4.76 9.84 2.19
CA LYS A 52 4.77 8.36 2.17
C LYS A 52 5.20 7.79 0.83
N MET A 53 4.93 8.47 -0.27
CA MET A 53 5.45 8.08 -1.59
C MET A 53 6.98 8.17 -1.68
N GLU A 54 7.62 9.09 -0.94
CA GLU A 54 9.08 9.13 -0.82
C GLU A 54 9.63 7.87 -0.14
N GLU A 55 8.97 7.39 0.92
CA GLU A 55 9.34 6.14 1.60
C GLU A 55 9.20 4.92 0.68
N VAL A 56 8.10 4.84 -0.07
CA VAL A 56 7.86 3.79 -1.07
C VAL A 56 8.94 3.81 -2.15
N THR A 57 9.24 5.01 -2.68
CA THR A 57 10.24 5.18 -3.73
C THR A 57 11.62 4.74 -3.25
N ARG A 58 12.00 5.09 -2.03
CA ARG A 58 13.26 4.64 -1.43
C ARG A 58 13.32 3.11 -1.33
N LEU A 59 12.25 2.46 -0.89
CA LEU A 59 12.21 1.00 -0.78
C LEU A 59 12.34 0.31 -2.15
N ARG A 60 11.72 0.88 -3.20
CA ARG A 60 11.81 0.36 -4.58
C ARG A 60 13.19 0.51 -5.22
N MET A 61 13.95 1.53 -4.84
CA MET A 61 15.28 1.81 -5.41
C MET A 61 16.40 1.03 -4.74
N VAL A 62 16.18 0.49 -3.54
CA VAL A 62 17.20 -0.23 -2.77
C VAL A 62 17.08 -1.73 -3.05
N PRO A 63 18.15 -2.38 -3.53
CA PRO A 63 18.12 -3.83 -3.71
C PRO A 63 17.93 -4.53 -2.37
N HIS A 64 16.99 -5.47 -2.32
CA HIS A 64 16.68 -6.20 -1.10
C HIS A 64 17.67 -7.37 -0.92
N PRO A 65 18.19 -7.67 0.28
CA PRO A 65 19.16 -8.77 0.47
C PRO A 65 18.72 -10.13 -0.06
N VAL A 66 17.40 -10.41 -0.07
CA VAL A 66 16.83 -11.64 -0.64
C VAL A 66 17.02 -11.69 -2.16
N GLU A 67 17.03 -10.56 -2.86
CA GLU A 67 17.32 -10.52 -4.30
C GLU A 67 18.75 -10.99 -4.58
N PHE A 68 19.69 -10.74 -3.66
CA PHE A 68 21.04 -11.26 -3.79
C PHE A 68 21.07 -12.78 -3.64
N ASP A 69 20.36 -13.36 -2.67
CA ASP A 69 20.22 -14.81 -2.53
C ASP A 69 19.59 -15.44 -3.79
N MET A 70 18.55 -14.81 -4.34
CA MET A 70 17.84 -15.31 -5.52
C MET A 70 18.66 -15.23 -6.83
N TYR A 71 19.44 -14.15 -7.03
CA TYR A 71 20.00 -13.83 -8.34
C TYR A 71 21.53 -13.80 -8.41
N TYR A 72 22.25 -13.81 -7.28
CA TYR A 72 23.72 -13.69 -7.30
C TYR A 72 24.44 -15.00 -7.69
N SER A 73 23.82 -16.16 -7.44
CA SER A 73 24.43 -17.47 -7.70
C SER A 73 23.90 -18.17 -8.95
N CYS A 74 23.25 -17.44 -9.87
CA CYS A 74 22.77 -17.97 -11.14
C CYS A 74 23.91 -18.24 -12.14
#